data_AF-A0AAU6MK71-F1
#
_entry.id   AF-A0AAU6MK71-F1
#
_cell.length_a   1.000
_cell.length_b   1.000
_cell.length_c   1.000
_cell.angle_alpha   90.00
_cell.angle_beta   90.00
_cell.angle_gamma   90.00
#
_symmetry.space_group_name_H-M   'P 1'
#
loop_
_entity.id
_entity.type
_entity.pdbx_description
1 polymer ?
#
loop_
_entity_poly.entity_id
_entity_poly.type
_entity_poly.pdbx_seq_one_letter_code
_entity_poly.pdbx_strand_id
1 'polypeptide(L)'
;MEPREFWERNTVLAEAFCASDERMRQAQALLDETQAERSRTLAAFAVTVGDDGSIADLMGLNEREVRLARRTVGRSDARTLAEKLLSRSQSAAGGGAAEPSAPESAVPQPADEAPPQPPEAPQPAASAAPALIPAPSPPAEVEHPVVWSPSMDSVLLWSWESGLDLQTVAAELGLEVRALLMRVQELANNGLLTLATPVAEVSRSGRHRRHHEEGYAALFSPTATFPTHVPY
;
A
#
# COMPACT_ATOMS: atom_id res chain seq x y z
N MET A 1 25.28 23.20 -30.90
CA MET A 1 25.47 21.89 -30.26
C MET A 1 25.91 20.95 -31.38
N GLU A 2 27.08 20.33 -31.26
CA GLU A 2 27.50 19.40 -32.29
C GLU A 2 26.61 18.15 -32.26
N PRO A 3 26.29 17.56 -33.43
CA PRO A 3 25.44 16.37 -33.48
C PRO A 3 25.99 15.22 -32.64
N ARG A 4 27.31 15.12 -32.44
CA ARG A 4 27.97 14.10 -31.61
C ARG A 4 27.63 14.24 -30.12
N GLU A 5 27.69 15.46 -29.58
CA GLU A 5 27.38 15.75 -28.17
C GLU A 5 25.91 15.44 -27.84
N PHE A 6 25.00 15.69 -28.78
CA PHE A 6 23.59 15.36 -28.63
C PHE A 6 23.36 13.84 -28.51
N TRP A 7 24.05 13.04 -29.33
CA TRP A 7 23.96 11.58 -29.27
C TRP A 7 24.58 11.01 -27.99
N GLU A 8 25.74 11.50 -27.57
CA GLU A 8 26.39 11.06 -26.32
C GLU A 8 25.50 11.32 -25.10
N ARG A 9 24.88 12.51 -25.02
CA ARG A 9 23.94 12.82 -23.93
C ARG A 9 22.71 11.92 -23.95
N ASN A 10 22.17 11.62 -25.13
CA ASN A 10 21.00 10.75 -25.26
C ASN A 10 21.33 9.29 -24.93
N THR A 11 22.55 8.82 -25.21
CA THR A 11 23.02 7.49 -24.80
C THR A 11 23.06 7.36 -23.28
N VAL A 12 23.57 8.37 -22.56
CA VAL A 12 23.58 8.37 -21.09
C VAL A 12 22.16 8.31 -20.52
N LEU A 13 21.21 9.02 -21.13
CA LEU A 13 19.81 8.96 -20.73
C LEU A 13 19.18 7.58 -21.00
N ALA A 14 19.48 6.97 -22.14
CA ALA A 14 19.02 5.63 -22.48
C ALA A 14 19.59 4.57 -21.51
N GLU A 15 20.89 4.65 -21.19
CA GLU A 15 21.53 3.77 -20.22
C GLU A 15 20.94 3.93 -18.81
N ALA A 16 20.74 5.17 -18.36
CA ALA A 16 20.11 5.44 -17.07
C ALA A 16 18.68 4.89 -17.00
N PHE A 17 17.90 5.03 -18.08
CA PHE A 17 16.56 4.45 -18.18
C PHE A 17 16.60 2.93 -18.11
N CYS A 18 17.43 2.26 -18.91
CA CYS A 18 17.57 0.81 -18.90
C CYS A 18 18.00 0.28 -17.52
N ALA A 19 18.93 0.97 -16.84
CA ALA A 19 19.35 0.61 -15.50
C ALA A 19 18.23 0.78 -14.46
N SER A 20 17.35 1.76 -14.64
CA SER A 20 16.17 1.96 -13.78
C SER A 20 15.11 0.89 -14.02
N ASP A 21 14.84 0.54 -15.28
CA ASP A 21 13.89 -0.52 -15.65
C ASP A 21 14.33 -1.89 -15.14
N GLU A 22 15.63 -2.19 -15.26
CA GLU A 22 16.23 -3.40 -14.67
C GLU A 22 16.00 -3.47 -13.15
N ARG A 23 16.23 -2.36 -12.44
CA ARG A 23 15.97 -2.28 -10.99
C ARG A 23 14.50 -2.50 -10.65
N MET A 24 13.57 -1.95 -11.44
CA MET A 24 12.14 -2.17 -11.26
C MET A 24 11.78 -3.65 -11.45
N ARG A 25 12.32 -4.28 -12.49
CA ARG A 25 12.08 -5.70 -12.77
C ARG A 25 12.60 -6.61 -11.67
N GLN A 26 13.79 -6.30 -11.14
CA GLN A 26 14.37 -7.03 -10.00
C GLN A 26 13.53 -6.85 -8.73
N ALA A 27 13.07 -5.63 -8.44
CA ALA A 27 12.19 -5.37 -7.32
C ALA A 27 10.87 -6.14 -7.43
N GLN A 28 10.27 -6.19 -8.62
CA GLN A 28 9.05 -6.96 -8.86
C GLN A 28 9.29 -8.46 -8.65
N ALA A 29 10.39 -9.01 -9.17
CA ALA A 29 10.74 -10.42 -8.97
C ALA A 29 10.89 -10.78 -7.49
N LEU A 30 11.50 -9.89 -6.68
CA LEU A 30 11.63 -10.09 -5.24
C LEU A 30 10.29 -10.03 -4.51
N LEU A 31 9.40 -9.12 -4.90
CA LEU A 31 8.04 -9.03 -4.35
C LEU A 31 7.26 -10.31 -4.65
N ASP A 32 7.33 -10.81 -5.89
CA ASP A 32 6.64 -12.03 -6.31
C ASP A 32 7.17 -13.26 -5.55
N GLU A 33 8.49 -13.36 -5.38
CA GLU A 33 9.11 -14.43 -4.59
C GLU A 33 8.68 -14.38 -3.11
N THR A 34 8.70 -13.19 -2.51
CA THR A 34 8.27 -12.95 -1.12
C THR A 34 6.79 -13.28 -0.95
N GLN A 35 5.95 -12.90 -1.92
CA GLN A 35 4.52 -13.21 -1.92
C GLN A 35 4.28 -14.72 -2.04
N ALA A 36 5.04 -15.41 -2.89
CA ALA A 36 4.98 -16.86 -3.02
C ALA A 36 5.43 -17.57 -1.73
N GLU A 37 6.47 -17.06 -1.05
CA GLU A 37 6.92 -17.58 0.24
C GLU A 37 5.88 -17.36 1.35
N ARG A 38 5.26 -16.19 1.41
CA ARG A 38 4.14 -15.91 2.31
C ARG A 38 2.97 -16.87 2.07
N SER A 39 2.61 -17.10 0.80
CA SER A 39 1.54 -18.05 0.42
C SER A 39 1.87 -19.48 0.85
N ARG A 40 3.11 -19.92 0.63
CA ARG A 40 3.63 -21.23 1.09
C ARG A 40 3.55 -21.39 2.60
N THR A 41 3.93 -20.36 3.36
CA THR A 41 3.88 -20.37 4.82
C THR A 41 2.44 -20.38 5.35
N LEU A 42 1.55 -19.60 4.74
CA LEU A 42 0.12 -19.59 5.08
C LEU A 42 -0.52 -20.96 4.81
N ALA A 43 -0.20 -21.58 3.67
CA ALA A 43 -0.67 -22.92 3.33
C ALA A 43 -0.15 -23.97 4.31
N ALA A 44 1.13 -23.89 4.71
CA ALA A 44 1.72 -24.77 5.72
C ALA A 44 0.98 -24.64 7.06
N PHE A 45 0.76 -23.41 7.54
CA PHE A 45 0.00 -23.15 8.76
C PHE A 45 -1.43 -23.73 8.67
N ALA A 46 -2.11 -23.49 7.56
CA ALA A 46 -3.47 -23.96 7.37
C ALA A 46 -3.61 -25.49 7.26
N VAL A 47 -2.60 -26.18 6.74
CA VAL A 47 -2.58 -27.65 6.77
C VAL A 47 -2.26 -28.19 8.17
N THR A 48 -1.45 -27.49 8.97
CA THR A 48 -1.17 -27.92 10.35
C THR A 48 -2.36 -27.76 11.29
N VAL A 49 -3.12 -26.66 11.17
CA VAL A 49 -4.30 -26.41 12.01
C VAL A 49 -5.52 -27.17 11.49
N GLY A 50 -5.67 -27.28 10.17
CA GLY A 50 -6.76 -28.04 9.54
C GLY A 50 -8.07 -27.28 9.39
N ASP A 51 -8.17 -26.04 9.88
CA ASP A 51 -9.32 -25.15 9.70
C ASP A 51 -8.90 -23.82 9.07
N ASP A 52 -9.43 -23.54 7.87
CA ASP A 52 -9.13 -22.31 7.13
C ASP A 52 -9.82 -21.09 7.76
N GLY A 53 -11.00 -21.28 8.41
CA GLY A 53 -11.80 -20.21 9.00
C GLY A 53 -11.13 -19.61 10.23
N SER A 54 -10.72 -20.45 11.19
CA SER A 54 -10.01 -19.98 12.39
C SER A 54 -8.71 -19.23 12.06
N ILE A 55 -7.98 -19.63 11.01
CA ILE A 55 -6.76 -18.94 10.58
C ILE A 55 -7.07 -17.61 9.92
N ALA A 56 -8.12 -17.57 9.09
CA ALA A 56 -8.58 -16.34 8.48
C ALA A 56 -8.95 -15.31 9.57
N ASP A 57 -9.71 -15.74 10.58
CA ASP A 57 -10.07 -14.89 11.72
C ASP A 57 -8.83 -14.46 12.54
N LEU A 58 -7.89 -15.38 12.80
CA LEU A 58 -6.65 -15.08 13.54
C LEU A 58 -5.75 -14.06 12.82
N MET A 59 -5.65 -14.18 11.49
CA MET A 59 -4.74 -13.37 10.66
C MET A 59 -5.42 -12.12 10.09
N GLY A 60 -6.73 -11.93 10.34
CA GLY A 60 -7.52 -10.87 9.70
C GLY A 60 -7.59 -10.99 8.17
N LEU A 61 -7.49 -12.22 7.65
CA LEU A 61 -7.54 -12.52 6.22
C LEU A 61 -8.91 -13.05 5.82
N ASN A 62 -9.19 -13.12 4.52
CA ASN A 62 -10.39 -13.79 4.03
C ASN A 62 -10.16 -15.32 3.98
N GLU A 63 -11.13 -16.13 4.41
CA GLU A 63 -11.07 -17.61 4.32
C GLU A 63 -10.76 -18.07 2.88
N ARG A 64 -11.26 -17.34 1.88
CA ARG A 64 -10.98 -17.60 0.47
C ARG A 64 -9.48 -17.51 0.15
N GLU A 65 -8.75 -16.58 0.77
CA GLU A 65 -7.31 -16.42 0.56
C GLU A 65 -6.53 -17.59 1.15
N VAL A 66 -6.86 -18.02 2.37
CA VAL A 66 -6.24 -19.18 3.02
C VAL A 66 -6.48 -20.45 2.19
N ARG A 67 -7.72 -20.63 1.74
CA ARG A 67 -8.10 -21.75 0.87
C ARG A 67 -7.38 -21.70 -0.48
N LEU A 68 -7.21 -20.51 -1.06
CA LEU A 68 -6.47 -20.33 -2.31
C LEU A 68 -5.00 -20.70 -2.13
N ALA A 69 -4.34 -20.19 -1.09
CA ALA A 69 -2.94 -20.50 -0.78
C ALA A 69 -2.71 -22.00 -0.66
N ARG A 70 -3.60 -22.72 0.04
CA ARG A 70 -3.54 -24.20 0.14
C ARG A 70 -3.72 -24.89 -1.20
N ARG A 71 -4.62 -24.40 -2.06
CA ARG A 71 -4.86 -24.96 -3.39
C ARG A 71 -3.68 -24.72 -4.34
N THR A 72 -3.07 -23.54 -4.29
CA THR A 72 -1.94 -23.17 -5.15
C THR A 72 -0.66 -23.89 -4.76
N VAL A 73 -0.39 -24.04 -3.46
CA VAL A 73 0.82 -24.71 -2.94
C VAL A 73 0.66 -26.23 -2.97
N GLY A 74 -0.56 -26.73 -2.78
CA GLY A 74 -0.81 -28.16 -2.68
C GLY A 74 -0.55 -28.72 -1.28
N ARG A 75 -1.23 -29.83 -0.97
CA ARG A 75 -1.24 -30.41 0.37
C ARG A 75 0.10 -31.03 0.78
N SER A 76 0.79 -31.69 -0.14
CA SER A 76 2.07 -32.36 0.15
C SER A 76 3.16 -31.34 0.45
N ASP A 77 3.34 -30.36 -0.42
CA ASP A 77 4.38 -29.33 -0.29
C ASP A 77 4.15 -28.47 0.96
N ALA A 78 2.90 -28.12 1.25
CA ALA A 78 2.54 -27.42 2.48
C ALA A 78 2.89 -28.22 3.75
N ARG A 79 2.71 -29.55 3.75
CA ARG A 79 3.11 -30.41 4.88
C ARG A 79 4.62 -30.47 5.04
N THR A 80 5.35 -30.70 3.95
CA THR A 80 6.81 -30.75 3.98
C THR A 80 7.40 -29.42 4.47
N LEU A 81 6.83 -28.28 4.04
CA LEU A 81 7.24 -26.97 4.55
C LEU A 81 6.89 -26.77 6.02
N ALA A 82 5.70 -27.18 6.46
CA ALA A 82 5.32 -27.13 7.87
C ALA A 82 6.29 -27.94 8.75
N GLU A 83 6.60 -29.18 8.36
CA GLU A 83 7.56 -30.03 9.05
C GLU A 83 8.95 -29.40 9.13
N LYS A 84 9.43 -28.79 8.03
CA LYS A 84 10.72 -28.08 7.99
C LYS A 84 10.74 -26.88 8.94
N LEU A 85 9.67 -26.07 8.96
CA LEU A 85 9.55 -24.90 9.83
C LEU A 85 9.50 -25.30 11.32
N LEU A 86 8.72 -26.34 11.65
CA LEU A 86 8.63 -26.88 13.00
C LEU A 86 9.93 -27.54 13.46
N SER A 87 10.64 -28.24 12.57
CA SER A 87 11.94 -28.84 12.88
C SER A 87 12.99 -27.76 13.14
N ARG A 88 12.97 -26.66 12.37
CA ARG A 88 13.86 -25.51 12.58
C ARG A 88 13.59 -24.83 13.92
N SER A 89 12.32 -24.65 14.30
CA SER A 89 11.97 -24.04 15.60
C SER A 89 12.32 -24.93 16.78
N GLN A 90 12.11 -26.24 16.67
CA GLN A 90 12.49 -27.21 17.70
C GLN A 90 14.01 -27.29 17.89
N SER A 91 14.79 -27.24 16.81
CA SER A 91 16.26 -27.19 16.89
C SER A 91 16.76 -25.89 17.52
N ALA A 92 16.06 -24.76 17.35
CA ALA A 92 16.39 -23.51 18.03
C ALA A 92 16.03 -23.53 19.53
N ALA A 93 15.01 -24.30 19.92
CA ALA A 93 14.58 -24.43 21.32
C ALA A 93 15.37 -25.51 22.11
N GLY A 94 15.93 -26.53 21.45
CA GLY A 94 16.72 -27.60 22.07
C GLY A 94 18.21 -27.29 22.25
N GLY A 95 18.71 -26.18 21.69
CA GLY A 95 20.08 -25.70 21.87
C GLY A 95 20.21 -24.84 23.13
N GLY A 96 20.26 -25.46 24.30
CA GLY A 96 20.66 -24.79 25.53
C GLY A 96 22.09 -24.25 25.44
N ALA A 97 22.26 -22.99 25.82
CA ALA A 97 23.51 -22.32 26.17
C ALA A 97 24.62 -22.20 25.10
N ALA A 98 24.43 -21.25 24.17
CA ALA A 98 25.53 -20.40 23.73
C ALA A 98 24.97 -18.97 23.63
N GLU A 99 25.23 -18.21 24.68
CA GLU A 99 25.14 -16.76 24.71
C GLU A 99 25.83 -16.18 23.46
N PRO A 100 25.12 -15.49 22.54
CA PRO A 100 25.80 -14.61 21.63
C PRO A 100 26.21 -13.39 22.45
N SER A 101 27.46 -13.40 22.95
CA SER A 101 28.11 -12.19 23.41
C SER A 101 27.95 -11.14 22.31
N ALA A 102 27.09 -10.16 22.57
CA ALA A 102 26.96 -9.00 21.73
C ALA A 102 28.35 -8.33 21.62
N PRO A 103 28.74 -7.82 20.44
CA PRO A 103 29.91 -6.98 20.34
C PRO A 103 29.68 -5.76 21.23
N GLU A 104 30.56 -5.59 22.21
CA GLU A 104 30.72 -4.41 23.05
C GLU A 104 31.15 -3.24 22.15
N SER A 105 30.19 -2.66 21.44
CA SER A 105 30.31 -1.34 20.85
C SER A 105 30.22 -0.34 21.98
N ALA A 106 31.40 0.08 22.46
CA ALA A 106 31.56 1.24 23.31
C ALA A 106 30.82 2.45 22.71
N VAL A 107 29.69 2.82 23.30
CA VAL A 107 29.07 4.12 23.12
C VAL A 107 29.64 5.02 24.22
N PRO A 108 30.37 6.10 23.90
CA PRO A 108 30.75 7.08 24.90
C PRO A 108 29.51 7.83 25.38
N GLN A 109 29.18 7.67 26.66
CA GLN A 109 28.20 8.50 27.36
C GLN A 109 28.69 9.96 27.37
N PRO A 110 27.90 10.93 26.90
CA PRO A 110 28.10 12.32 27.29
C PRO A 110 27.62 12.50 28.73
N ALA A 111 28.49 13.10 29.54
CA ALA A 111 28.27 13.37 30.94
C ALA A 111 27.12 14.37 31.17
N ASP A 112 26.42 14.15 32.28
CA ASP A 112 25.60 15.12 33.00
C ASP A 112 26.31 16.48 33.11
N GLU A 113 25.70 17.54 32.59
CA GLU A 113 26.00 18.91 33.05
C GLU A 113 24.69 19.67 33.28
N ALA A 114 24.41 19.88 34.56
CA ALA A 114 23.30 20.65 35.09
C ALA A 114 23.48 22.17 34.82
N PRO A 115 22.41 22.97 34.80
CA PRO A 115 22.38 24.31 34.22
C PRO A 115 22.84 25.41 35.21
N PRO A 116 23.51 26.49 34.75
CA PRO A 116 23.65 27.71 35.54
C PRO A 116 22.49 28.69 35.27
N GLN A 117 21.97 29.24 36.37
CA GLN A 117 20.96 30.29 36.48
C GLN A 117 21.44 31.66 35.93
N PRO A 118 20.52 32.61 35.63
CA PRO A 118 20.86 33.94 35.13
C PRO A 118 21.07 34.95 36.27
N PRO A 119 21.89 36.01 36.08
CA PRO A 119 21.78 37.23 36.87
C PRO A 119 21.29 38.42 36.02
N GLU A 120 20.07 38.86 36.37
CA GLU A 120 19.61 40.23 36.65
C GLU A 120 20.27 41.47 36.00
N ALA A 121 19.39 42.36 35.53
CA ALA A 121 19.65 43.67 34.92
C ALA A 121 20.19 44.72 35.90
N PRO A 122 20.70 45.86 35.37
CA PRO A 122 20.10 47.15 35.73
C PRO A 122 19.92 48.13 34.54
N GLN A 123 18.72 48.70 34.41
CA GLN A 123 18.45 50.02 33.78
C GLN A 123 18.59 51.13 34.87
N PRO A 124 18.38 52.46 34.66
CA PRO A 124 18.07 53.28 33.45
C PRO A 124 18.81 54.66 33.35
N ALA A 125 18.70 55.35 32.19
CA ALA A 125 18.51 56.82 32.01
C ALA A 125 18.70 57.18 30.50
N ALA A 126 17.65 57.51 29.74
CA ALA A 126 17.09 58.86 29.47
C ALA A 126 18.09 59.78 28.71
N SER A 127 17.80 60.49 27.61
CA SER A 127 16.57 60.92 26.95
C SER A 127 16.96 61.62 25.62
N ALA A 128 16.18 61.46 24.53
CA ALA A 128 15.79 62.53 23.58
C ALA A 128 15.15 61.92 22.29
N ALA A 129 13.84 62.14 22.13
CA ALA A 129 13.07 61.98 20.88
C ALA A 129 13.07 63.33 20.10
N PRO A 130 12.24 63.59 19.05
CA PRO A 130 11.48 62.72 18.13
C PRO A 130 11.61 63.14 16.63
N ALA A 131 11.38 62.23 15.68
CA ALA A 131 10.98 62.61 14.31
C ALA A 131 10.17 61.51 13.57
N LEU A 132 8.91 61.86 13.30
CA LEU A 132 7.98 61.43 12.23
C LEU A 132 7.77 59.95 11.84
N ILE A 133 6.56 59.42 12.15
CA ILE A 133 5.50 58.72 11.33
C ILE A 133 5.93 57.83 10.11
N PRO A 134 5.16 56.79 9.66
CA PRO A 134 4.15 55.90 10.26
C PRO A 134 4.56 54.40 10.19
N ALA A 135 3.79 53.54 10.89
CA ALA A 135 3.79 52.10 10.67
C ALA A 135 3.45 51.73 9.21
N PRO A 136 4.14 50.75 8.59
CA PRO A 136 3.59 50.01 7.47
C PRO A 136 2.89 48.73 7.97
N SER A 137 1.67 48.58 7.47
CA SER A 137 0.79 47.42 7.47
C SER A 137 1.48 46.06 7.23
N PRO A 138 0.85 44.93 7.60
CA PRO A 138 1.33 43.61 7.18
C PRO A 138 1.42 43.56 5.65
N PRO A 139 2.48 42.94 5.08
CA PRO A 139 2.62 42.83 3.64
C PRO A 139 1.48 42.00 3.09
N ALA A 140 0.86 42.53 2.03
CA ALA A 140 -0.12 41.87 1.21
C ALA A 140 0.34 40.44 0.85
N GLU A 141 -0.48 39.45 1.21
CA GLU A 141 -0.43 38.14 0.56
C GLU A 141 -0.64 38.37 -0.93
N VAL A 142 0.43 38.20 -1.69
CA VAL A 142 0.37 38.12 -3.13
C VAL A 142 -0.35 36.80 -3.41
N GLU A 143 -1.66 36.87 -3.64
CA GLU A 143 -2.41 35.81 -4.29
C GLU A 143 -1.78 35.60 -5.67
N HIS A 144 -0.79 34.72 -5.74
CA HIS A 144 -0.30 34.22 -7.01
C HIS A 144 -1.45 33.40 -7.61
N PRO A 145 -2.04 33.79 -8.74
CA PRO A 145 -3.03 32.95 -9.40
C PRO A 145 -2.32 31.64 -9.73
N VAL A 146 -2.74 30.56 -9.07
CA VAL A 146 -2.19 29.23 -9.29
C VAL A 146 -2.44 28.88 -10.74
N VAL A 147 -1.39 28.91 -11.56
CA VAL A 147 -1.45 28.47 -12.95
C VAL A 147 -1.50 26.95 -12.92
N TRP A 148 -2.71 26.42 -13.05
CA TRP A 148 -2.94 24.99 -12.93
C TRP A 148 -2.32 24.23 -14.10
N SER A 149 -1.46 23.25 -13.80
CA SER A 149 -0.80 22.43 -14.83
C SER A 149 -1.44 21.04 -14.96
N PRO A 150 -1.37 20.38 -16.14
CA PRO A 150 -1.90 19.03 -16.32
C PRO A 150 -1.28 17.97 -15.38
N SER A 151 -0.04 18.18 -14.96
CA SER A 151 0.63 17.30 -13.99
C SER A 151 0.01 17.44 -12.60
N MET A 152 -0.43 18.64 -12.21
CA MET A 152 -1.14 18.85 -10.95
C MET A 152 -2.54 18.24 -10.95
N ASP A 153 -3.25 18.28 -12.09
CA ASP A 153 -4.50 17.54 -12.27
C ASP A 153 -4.30 16.03 -12.08
N SER A 154 -3.18 15.48 -12.57
CA SER A 154 -2.87 14.06 -12.44
C SER A 154 -2.60 13.66 -10.98
N VAL A 155 -1.91 14.51 -10.21
CA VAL A 155 -1.71 14.32 -8.77
C VAL A 155 -3.04 14.36 -8.03
N LEU A 156 -3.94 15.28 -8.38
CA LEU A 156 -5.28 15.33 -7.79
C LEU A 156 -6.10 14.08 -8.09
N LEU A 157 -6.16 13.66 -9.35
CA LEU A 157 -6.87 12.44 -9.76
C LEU A 157 -6.36 11.22 -9.01
N TRP A 158 -5.03 11.07 -8.92
CA TRP A 158 -4.42 9.96 -8.19
C TRP A 158 -4.66 10.04 -6.68
N SER A 159 -4.56 11.24 -6.09
CA SER A 159 -4.86 11.45 -4.66
C SER A 159 -6.31 11.11 -4.33
N TRP A 160 -7.23 11.45 -5.24
CA TRP A 160 -8.66 11.15 -5.13
C TRP A 160 -8.94 9.65 -5.24
N GLU A 161 -8.34 8.95 -6.20
CA GLU A 161 -8.45 7.49 -6.34
C GLU A 161 -7.85 6.74 -5.13
N SER A 162 -6.76 7.27 -4.57
CA SER A 162 -6.06 6.70 -3.43
C SER A 162 -6.68 7.06 -2.07
N GLY A 163 -7.67 7.97 -2.04
CA GLY A 163 -8.33 8.42 -0.81
C GLY A 163 -7.44 9.26 0.11
N LEU A 164 -6.45 9.97 -0.44
CA LEU A 164 -5.51 10.78 0.32
C LEU A 164 -6.12 12.15 0.67
N ASP A 165 -5.81 12.67 1.86
CA ASP A 165 -6.37 13.93 2.34
C ASP A 165 -5.87 15.13 1.50
N LEU A 166 -6.82 15.90 0.98
CA LEU A 166 -6.57 17.09 0.16
C LEU A 166 -5.80 18.17 0.93
N GLN A 167 -5.94 18.21 2.26
CA GLN A 167 -5.16 19.11 3.11
C GLN A 167 -3.66 18.80 3.05
N THR A 168 -3.32 17.51 3.07
CA THR A 168 -1.92 17.04 2.94
C THR A 168 -1.40 17.34 1.54
N VAL A 169 -2.18 17.08 0.49
CA VAL A 169 -1.78 17.42 -0.89
C VAL A 169 -1.51 18.92 -1.05
N ALA A 170 -2.37 19.77 -0.47
CA ALA A 170 -2.22 21.22 -0.50
C ALA A 170 -0.92 21.66 0.20
N ALA A 171 -0.63 21.10 1.37
CA ALA A 171 0.60 21.40 2.11
C ALA A 171 1.87 20.98 1.33
N GLU A 172 1.87 19.79 0.73
CA GLU A 172 3.00 19.26 -0.04
C GLU A 172 3.24 20.04 -1.34
N LEU A 173 2.18 20.50 -2.00
CA LEU A 173 2.28 21.32 -3.21
C LEU A 173 2.49 22.80 -2.92
N GLY A 174 2.46 23.21 -1.64
CA GLY A 174 2.52 24.62 -1.24
C GLY A 174 1.36 25.45 -1.77
N LEU A 175 0.19 24.82 -1.96
CA LEU A 175 -1.01 25.44 -2.53
C LEU A 175 -2.04 25.73 -1.44
N GLU A 176 -2.86 26.75 -1.70
CA GLU A 176 -4.03 26.99 -0.86
C GLU A 176 -5.07 25.87 -1.07
N VAL A 177 -5.56 25.32 0.04
CA VAL A 177 -6.60 24.28 0.07
C VAL A 177 -7.83 24.72 -0.70
N ARG A 178 -8.19 26.00 -0.61
CA ARG A 178 -9.33 26.58 -1.32
C ARG A 178 -9.16 26.52 -2.84
N ALA A 179 -7.98 26.85 -3.35
CA ALA A 179 -7.67 26.77 -4.78
C ALA A 179 -7.73 25.32 -5.27
N LEU A 180 -7.26 24.38 -4.45
CA LEU A 180 -7.30 22.95 -4.71
C LEU A 180 -8.74 22.41 -4.75
N LEU A 181 -9.60 22.82 -3.81
CA LEU A 181 -11.03 22.47 -3.79
C LEU A 181 -11.78 23.02 -5.00
N MET A 182 -11.49 24.26 -5.42
CA MET A 182 -12.07 24.84 -6.64
C MET A 182 -11.71 24.02 -7.87
N ARG A 183 -10.45 23.57 -7.98
CA ARG A 183 -10.02 22.73 -9.10
C ARG A 183 -10.63 21.33 -9.05
N VAL A 184 -10.72 20.72 -7.87
CA VAL A 184 -11.42 19.44 -7.66
C VAL A 184 -12.87 19.56 -8.12
N GLN A 185 -13.56 20.65 -7.79
CA GLN A 185 -14.93 20.90 -8.27
C GLN A 185 -14.99 21.01 -9.79
N GLU A 186 -14.04 21.68 -10.45
CA GLU A 186 -13.96 21.74 -11.92
C GLU A 186 -13.74 20.35 -12.53
N LEU A 187 -12.83 19.55 -11.99
CA LEU A 187 -12.56 18.18 -12.46
C LEU A 187 -13.77 17.25 -12.24
N ALA A 188 -14.52 17.42 -11.15
CA ALA A 188 -15.78 16.73 -10.91
C ALA A 188 -16.87 17.14 -11.92
N ASN A 189 -17.00 18.44 -12.20
CA ASN A 189 -17.92 18.95 -13.21
C ASN A 189 -17.59 18.44 -14.62
N ASN A 190 -16.30 18.22 -14.91
CA ASN A 190 -15.82 17.61 -16.15
C ASN A 190 -15.99 16.08 -16.19
N GLY A 191 -16.52 15.47 -15.11
CA GLY A 191 -16.73 14.02 -15.01
C GLY A 191 -15.45 13.21 -14.85
N LEU A 192 -14.32 13.85 -14.55
CA LEU A 192 -13.02 13.18 -14.36
C LEU A 192 -12.86 12.62 -12.94
N LEU A 193 -13.49 13.26 -11.95
CA LEU A 193 -13.62 12.74 -10.60
C LEU A 193 -14.97 12.07 -10.46
N THR A 194 -15.13 10.89 -11.06
CA THR A 194 -16.27 10.05 -10.73
C THR A 194 -16.08 9.58 -9.28
N LEU A 195 -17.05 9.89 -8.41
CA LEU A 195 -17.19 9.13 -7.17
C LEU A 195 -17.32 7.66 -7.60
N ALA A 196 -16.28 6.87 -7.34
CA ALA A 196 -16.46 5.45 -7.14
C ALA A 196 -17.55 5.33 -6.07
N THR A 197 -18.76 5.03 -6.52
CA THR A 197 -19.95 4.94 -5.68
C THR A 197 -19.65 3.93 -4.58
N PRO A 198 -19.68 4.32 -3.29
CA PRO A 198 -19.54 3.35 -2.22
C PRO A 198 -20.82 2.50 -2.20
N VAL A 199 -20.66 1.19 -2.46
CA VAL A 199 -21.54 0.06 -2.10
C VAL A 199 -22.99 0.43 -1.73
N ALA A 200 -23.92 0.31 -2.68
CA ALA A 200 -25.34 0.12 -2.37
C ALA A 200 -26.13 -0.43 -3.58
N GLU A 201 -26.04 -1.74 -3.84
CA GLU A 201 -27.20 -2.55 -4.30
C GLU A 201 -26.93 -4.07 -4.26
N VAL A 202 -26.36 -4.57 -3.16
CA VAL A 202 -26.62 -5.95 -2.73
C VAL A 202 -27.75 -5.88 -1.71
N SER A 203 -29.00 -5.87 -2.19
CA SER A 203 -30.19 -6.45 -1.55
C SER A 203 -31.47 -5.87 -2.15
N ARG A 204 -32.11 -6.62 -3.06
CA ARG A 204 -33.56 -6.92 -3.11
C ARG A 204 -33.96 -7.53 -4.46
N SER A 205 -33.74 -8.83 -4.62
CA SER A 205 -34.62 -9.66 -5.45
C SER A 205 -34.59 -11.10 -4.98
N GLY A 206 -35.07 -11.30 -3.75
CA GLY A 206 -35.52 -12.60 -3.28
C GLY A 206 -37.02 -12.72 -3.51
N ARG A 207 -37.45 -13.52 -4.49
CA ARG A 207 -38.72 -14.28 -4.46
C ARG A 207 -38.89 -15.07 -5.76
N HIS A 208 -38.53 -16.35 -5.74
CA HIS A 208 -39.31 -17.40 -6.41
C HIS A 208 -39.04 -18.73 -5.68
N ARG A 209 -39.61 -18.82 -4.47
CA ARG A 209 -40.06 -20.11 -3.93
C ARG A 209 -41.05 -20.68 -4.94
N ARG A 210 -40.69 -21.77 -5.62
CA ARG A 210 -41.67 -22.74 -6.10
C ARG A 210 -41.60 -23.93 -5.15
N HIS A 211 -42.53 -23.93 -4.20
CA HIS A 211 -43.05 -25.19 -3.66
C HIS A 211 -43.91 -25.86 -4.74
N HIS A 212 -44.20 -27.16 -4.51
CA HIS A 212 -45.12 -28.07 -5.21
C HIS A 212 -44.45 -28.94 -6.29
N GLU A 213 -44.48 -30.27 -6.27
CA GLU A 213 -45.18 -31.24 -5.42
C GLU A 213 -44.51 -32.62 -5.61
N GLU A 214 -44.56 -33.46 -4.58
CA GLU A 214 -44.09 -34.84 -4.61
C GLU A 214 -45.00 -35.71 -5.48
N GLY A 215 -44.37 -36.64 -6.22
CA GLY A 215 -44.90 -37.96 -6.52
C GLY A 215 -46.11 -38.05 -7.46
N TYR A 216 -45.86 -38.31 -8.74
CA TYR A 216 -46.54 -39.38 -9.49
C TYR A 216 -45.77 -39.65 -10.81
N ALA A 217 -45.78 -40.92 -11.23
CA ALA A 217 -45.27 -41.46 -12.49
C ALA A 217 -43.77 -41.82 -12.55
N ALA A 218 -43.47 -42.95 -11.93
CA ALA A 218 -42.66 -44.00 -12.56
C ALA A 218 -43.15 -44.31 -14.00
N LEU A 219 -42.35 -45.09 -14.73
CA LEU A 219 -42.47 -45.48 -16.16
C LEU A 219 -41.86 -44.39 -17.06
N PHE A 220 -40.57 -44.38 -17.39
CA PHE A 220 -39.84 -45.38 -18.17
C PHE A 220 -38.33 -45.29 -17.89
N SER A 221 -37.73 -46.38 -17.41
CA SER A 221 -36.32 -46.72 -17.69
C SER A 221 -36.31 -47.73 -18.85
N PRO A 222 -35.15 -48.25 -19.29
CA PRO A 222 -33.88 -47.65 -19.70
C PRO A 222 -33.50 -48.17 -21.12
N THR A 223 -32.49 -47.65 -21.81
CA THR A 223 -31.67 -48.47 -22.75
C THR A 223 -30.33 -47.80 -23.03
N ALA A 224 -29.27 -48.53 -22.67
CA ALA A 224 -27.90 -48.30 -23.09
C ALA A 224 -27.72 -48.62 -24.57
N THR A 225 -26.91 -47.84 -25.31
CA THR A 225 -26.08 -48.34 -26.43
C THR A 225 -25.00 -47.29 -26.77
N PHE A 226 -23.73 -47.65 -26.56
CA PHE A 226 -22.56 -47.19 -27.32
C PHE A 226 -22.20 -48.32 -28.31
N PRO A 227 -21.19 -48.22 -29.20
CA PRO A 227 -20.64 -47.13 -30.04
C PRO A 227 -20.41 -47.58 -31.52
N THR A 228 -20.04 -46.68 -32.44
CA THR A 228 -19.18 -46.94 -33.65
C THR A 228 -18.94 -45.59 -34.37
N HIS A 229 -17.72 -45.01 -34.52
CA HIS A 229 -16.64 -45.33 -35.49
C HIS A 229 -17.16 -45.42 -36.95
N VAL A 230 -16.61 -44.84 -38.03
CA VAL A 230 -15.27 -44.36 -38.44
C VAL A 230 -15.45 -43.40 -39.68
N PRO A 231 -14.51 -43.11 -40.62
CA PRO A 231 -14.06 -41.75 -40.97
C PRO A 231 -14.23 -41.37 -42.47
N TYR A 232 -13.80 -40.17 -42.86
CA TYR A 232 -12.70 -39.91 -43.82
C TYR A 232 -12.42 -38.40 -43.89
#